data_AF-R4M6J8-F1
#
_entry.id   AF-R4M6J8-F1
#
_cell.length_a   1.000
_cell.length_b   1.000
_cell.length_c   1.000
_cell.angle_alpha   90.00
_cell.angle_beta   90.00
_cell.angle_gamma   90.00
#
_symmetry.space_group_name_H-M   'P 1'
#
loop_
_entity.id
_entity.type
_entity.pdbx_description
1 polymer ?
#
loop_
_entity_poly.entity_id
_entity_poly.type
_entity_poly.pdbx_seq_one_letter_code
_entity_poly.pdbx_strand_id
1 'polypeptide(L)'
;MESDAAHLDYGSALLSKTTGDPPFPGQPPPVANDTRIVLGRLDQKLYASAEATDSKAAARLGSDMGEFYMPYPGTRINQETVSLDANGVSGSASYYEVKFSDPSKPNGQIWTGVIGSPAANAPDAGPPQRWFVVWLGTANNPVDKGMVQVGDRSGLWSPRRRRRHRLLQSPLRRRRRPGKSLLPRRHRHRSGPYRPDRIRPHPK
;
A
#
# COMPACT_ATOMS: atom_id res chain seq x y z
N MET A 1 3.82 3.63 -20.01
CA MET A 1 5.29 3.48 -19.93
C MET A 1 5.80 4.30 -18.76
N GLU A 2 6.89 3.90 -18.12
CA GLU A 2 7.57 4.75 -17.14
C GLU A 2 8.28 5.89 -17.88
N SER A 3 7.94 7.13 -17.54
CA SER A 3 8.34 8.31 -18.32
C SER A 3 9.57 9.02 -17.75
N ASP A 4 9.89 8.78 -16.46
CA ASP A 4 11.04 9.40 -15.80
C ASP A 4 11.64 8.46 -14.74
N ALA A 5 12.82 7.93 -15.02
CA ALA A 5 13.54 7.00 -14.15
C ALA A 5 14.15 7.71 -12.92
N ALA A 6 14.30 9.05 -12.94
CA ALA A 6 14.81 9.80 -11.79
C ALA A 6 13.85 9.78 -10.58
N HIS A 7 12.57 9.49 -10.82
CA HIS A 7 11.57 9.47 -9.76
C HIS A 7 11.67 8.21 -8.87
N LEU A 8 12.28 7.13 -9.39
CA LEU A 8 12.48 5.88 -8.66
C LEU A 8 13.40 6.03 -7.44
N ASP A 9 14.31 7.01 -7.45
CA ASP A 9 15.28 7.23 -6.36
C ASP A 9 14.63 7.76 -5.07
N TYR A 10 13.43 8.35 -5.16
CA TYR A 10 12.65 8.83 -4.00
C TYR A 10 11.47 7.92 -3.64
N GLY A 11 11.35 6.76 -4.29
CA GLY A 11 10.27 5.80 -4.03
C GLY A 11 8.93 6.19 -4.67
N SER A 12 8.96 6.96 -5.75
CA SER A 12 7.81 7.27 -6.61
C SER A 12 8.03 6.79 -8.05
N ALA A 13 6.94 6.55 -8.78
CA ALA A 13 6.98 6.19 -10.20
C ALA A 13 5.99 7.06 -10.97
N LEU A 14 6.41 7.52 -12.16
CA LEU A 14 5.58 8.30 -13.09
C LEU A 14 5.26 7.45 -14.31
N LEU A 15 3.97 7.18 -14.53
CA LEU A 15 3.49 6.46 -15.70
C LEU A 15 2.79 7.44 -16.65
N SER A 16 3.21 7.41 -17.91
CA SER A 16 2.58 8.14 -19.01
C SER A 16 1.87 7.18 -19.96
N LYS A 17 0.73 7.62 -20.51
CA LYS A 17 -0.03 6.88 -21.52
C LYS A 17 0.63 7.08 -22.88
N THR A 18 1.01 5.99 -23.55
CA THR A 18 1.55 6.04 -24.91
C THR A 18 0.46 6.39 -25.92
N THR A 19 0.81 7.18 -26.92
CA THR A 19 -0.06 7.64 -28.01
C THR A 19 0.58 7.36 -29.37
N GLY A 20 -0.26 7.23 -30.40
CA GLY A 20 0.20 7.02 -31.78
C GLY A 20 0.69 5.60 -32.10
N ASP A 21 1.21 5.44 -33.31
CA ASP A 21 1.82 4.19 -33.76
C ASP A 21 3.11 3.87 -32.99
N PRO A 22 3.51 2.58 -32.91
CA PRO A 22 4.76 2.19 -32.26
C PRO A 22 5.94 2.99 -32.81
N PRO A 23 6.79 3.58 -31.95
CA PRO A 23 7.97 4.30 -32.41
C PRO A 23 8.95 3.35 -33.10
N PHE A 24 9.86 3.90 -33.90
CA PHE A 24 10.99 3.12 -34.41
C PHE A 24 11.78 2.50 -33.24
N PRO A 25 12.34 1.29 -33.40
CA PRO A 25 13.15 0.66 -32.36
C PRO A 25 14.26 1.60 -31.85
N GLY A 26 14.28 1.86 -30.54
CA GLY A 26 15.23 2.76 -29.90
C GLY A 26 14.77 4.21 -29.73
N GLN A 27 13.61 4.60 -30.28
CA GLN A 27 12.97 5.88 -29.97
C GLN A 27 11.95 5.76 -28.82
N PRO A 28 11.85 6.77 -27.95
CA PRO A 28 10.81 6.82 -26.94
C PRO A 28 9.43 6.97 -27.62
N PRO A 29 8.40 6.25 -27.16
CA PRO A 29 7.08 6.37 -27.76
C PRO A 29 6.45 7.73 -27.43
N PRO A 30 5.59 8.26 -28.32
CA PRO A 30 4.82 9.46 -28.01
C PRO A 30 3.95 9.19 -26.78
N VAL A 31 3.77 10.20 -25.93
CA VAL A 31 2.91 10.09 -24.74
C VAL A 31 1.87 11.19 -24.70
N ALA A 32 0.71 10.90 -24.11
CA ALA A 32 -0.32 11.88 -23.84
C ALA A 32 0.18 12.87 -22.78
N ASN A 33 -0.01 14.16 -23.04
CA ASN A 33 0.43 15.23 -22.13
C ASN A 33 -0.62 15.57 -21.05
N ASP A 34 -1.87 15.16 -21.29
CA ASP A 34 -3.06 15.49 -20.51
C ASP A 34 -3.54 14.33 -19.61
N THR A 35 -2.82 13.21 -19.55
CA THR A 35 -3.03 12.16 -18.55
C THR A 35 -1.72 11.58 -18.04
N ARG A 36 -1.63 11.37 -16.72
CA ARG A 36 -0.46 10.80 -16.06
C ARG A 36 -0.85 10.17 -14.73
N ILE A 37 -0.07 9.18 -14.31
CA ILE A 37 -0.21 8.52 -13.01
C ILE A 37 1.07 8.73 -12.22
N VAL A 38 0.94 9.23 -11.00
CA VAL A 38 2.03 9.33 -10.02
C VAL A 38 1.70 8.41 -8.87
N LEU A 39 2.61 7.53 -8.50
CA LEU A 39 2.47 6.68 -7.32
C LEU A 39 3.73 6.71 -6.49
N GLY A 40 3.61 6.46 -5.19
CA GLY A 40 4.78 6.43 -4.32
C GLY A 40 4.45 6.21 -2.86
N ARG A 41 5.47 6.26 -2.02
CA ARG A 41 5.29 6.25 -0.56
C ARG A 41 4.74 7.61 -0.11
N LEU A 42 3.72 7.60 0.74
CA LEU A 42 3.21 8.83 1.35
C LEU A 42 4.15 9.22 2.49
N ASP A 43 5.06 10.16 2.21
CA ASP A 43 6.05 10.65 3.18
C ASP A 43 5.39 11.39 4.35
N GLN A 44 5.92 11.22 5.56
CA GLN A 44 5.41 11.84 6.79
C GLN A 44 5.46 13.38 6.79
N LYS A 45 6.22 13.98 5.88
CA LYS A 45 6.30 15.44 5.72
C LYS A 45 5.15 16.01 4.88
N LEU A 46 4.40 15.16 4.18
CA LEU A 46 3.24 15.61 3.40
C LEU A 46 2.06 15.83 4.35
N TYR A 47 1.32 16.93 4.19
CA TYR A 47 0.15 17.22 5.04
C TYR A 47 -0.88 16.09 5.04
N ALA A 48 -1.08 15.44 3.89
CA ALA A 48 -1.95 14.27 3.77
C ALA A 48 -1.52 13.06 4.63
N SER A 49 -0.23 12.95 4.99
CA SER A 49 0.27 11.84 5.82
C SER A 49 -0.13 11.96 7.29
N ALA A 50 -0.36 13.19 7.77
CA ALA A 50 -0.78 13.49 9.14
C ALA A 50 -2.27 13.16 9.38
N GLU A 51 -3.04 12.91 8.32
CA GLU A 51 -4.46 12.60 8.43
C GLU A 51 -4.70 11.27 9.14
N ALA A 52 -5.65 11.25 10.07
CA ALA A 52 -5.93 10.07 10.88
C ALA A 52 -6.50 8.89 10.07
N THR A 53 -7.21 9.16 8.97
CA THR A 53 -7.85 8.14 8.13
C THR A 53 -7.39 8.23 6.68
N ASP A 54 -7.39 7.10 5.97
CA ASP A 54 -6.96 7.06 4.56
C ASP A 54 -7.92 7.85 3.66
N SER A 55 -9.19 7.95 4.03
CA SER A 55 -10.18 8.79 3.32
C SER A 55 -9.84 10.28 3.41
N LYS A 56 -9.46 10.77 4.60
CA LYS A 56 -9.01 12.16 4.76
C LYS A 56 -7.68 12.41 4.06
N ALA A 57 -6.75 11.46 4.16
CA ALA A 57 -5.48 11.53 3.46
C ALA A 57 -5.68 11.63 1.94
N ALA A 58 -6.56 10.79 1.36
CA ALA A 58 -6.87 10.80 -0.07
C ALA A 58 -7.54 12.10 -0.52
N ALA A 59 -8.50 12.62 0.26
CA ALA A 59 -9.17 13.89 -0.05
C ALA A 59 -8.21 15.10 0.05
N ARG A 60 -7.33 15.11 1.06
CA ARG A 60 -6.33 16.17 1.25
C ARG A 60 -5.30 16.13 0.13
N LEU A 61 -4.72 14.96 -0.13
CA LEU A 61 -3.76 14.78 -1.21
C LEU A 61 -4.37 15.13 -2.57
N GLY A 62 -5.61 14.71 -2.83
CA GLY A 62 -6.32 15.05 -4.05
C GLY A 62 -6.51 16.55 -4.21
N SER A 63 -6.79 17.28 -3.12
CA SER A 63 -6.91 18.74 -3.15
C SER A 63 -5.58 19.43 -3.44
N ASP A 64 -4.52 19.06 -2.71
CA ASP A 64 -3.18 19.64 -2.88
C ASP A 64 -2.65 19.35 -4.31
N MET A 65 -2.86 18.12 -4.82
CA MET A 65 -2.45 17.71 -6.17
C MET A 65 -3.32 18.36 -7.25
N GLY A 66 -4.62 18.55 -7.00
CA GLY A 66 -5.49 19.26 -7.92
C GLY A 66 -5.08 20.71 -8.10
N GLU A 67 -4.72 21.40 -7.02
CA GLU A 67 -4.19 22.78 -7.09
C GLU A 67 -2.88 22.85 -7.87
N PHE A 68 -1.98 21.88 -7.64
CA PHE A 68 -0.69 21.82 -8.32
C PHE A 68 -0.81 21.53 -9.83
N TYR A 69 -1.62 20.54 -10.22
CA TYR A 69 -1.71 20.10 -11.62
C TYR A 69 -2.81 20.79 -12.43
N MET A 70 -3.80 21.39 -11.78
CA MET A 70 -4.92 22.08 -12.42
C MET A 70 -5.10 23.47 -11.80
N PRO A 71 -4.13 24.40 -11.95
CA PRO A 71 -4.11 25.68 -11.25
C PRO A 71 -5.16 26.68 -11.77
N TYR A 72 -5.87 26.34 -12.84
CA TYR A 72 -6.87 27.22 -13.46
C TYR A 72 -8.17 27.24 -12.63
N PRO A 73 -8.85 28.39 -12.56
CA PRO A 73 -10.11 28.50 -11.84
C PRO A 73 -11.18 27.57 -12.43
N GLY A 74 -11.97 26.97 -11.55
CA GLY A 74 -13.04 26.07 -11.92
C GLY A 74 -13.83 25.55 -10.72
N THR A 75 -14.87 24.78 -11.01
CA THR A 75 -15.76 24.20 -10.00
C THR A 75 -15.58 22.69 -9.96
N ARG A 76 -15.44 22.13 -8.75
CA ARG A 76 -15.41 20.67 -8.56
C ARG A 76 -16.80 20.07 -8.75
N ILE A 77 -16.92 19.11 -9.64
CA ILE A 77 -18.16 18.37 -9.93
C ILE A 77 -17.89 16.86 -9.88
N ASN A 78 -18.96 16.05 -9.88
CA ASN A 78 -18.89 14.58 -9.94
C ASN A 78 -17.94 13.97 -8.90
N GLN A 79 -18.02 14.47 -7.66
CA GLN A 79 -17.14 14.07 -6.57
C GLN A 79 -17.54 12.69 -6.03
N GLU A 80 -16.58 11.81 -5.82
CA GLU A 80 -16.81 10.45 -5.33
C GLU A 80 -15.77 10.07 -4.29
N THR A 81 -16.17 9.19 -3.35
CA THR A 81 -15.27 8.51 -2.43
C THR A 81 -15.44 7.02 -2.58
N VAL A 82 -14.33 6.28 -2.69
CA VAL A 82 -14.33 4.84 -2.93
C VAL A 82 -13.48 4.16 -1.87
N SER A 83 -13.97 3.05 -1.32
CA SER A 83 -13.17 2.19 -0.43
C SER A 83 -12.24 1.30 -1.26
N LEU A 84 -11.01 1.11 -0.80
CA LEU A 84 -10.00 0.26 -1.45
C LEU A 84 -9.65 -0.95 -0.59
N ASP A 85 -9.36 -2.07 -1.23
CA ASP A 85 -8.84 -3.29 -0.62
C ASP A 85 -7.75 -3.89 -1.51
N ALA A 86 -6.50 -3.53 -1.20
CA ALA A 86 -5.32 -3.99 -1.92
C ALA A 86 -4.72 -5.24 -1.26
N ASN A 87 -5.30 -6.41 -1.54
CA ASN A 87 -4.87 -7.71 -0.99
C ASN A 87 -4.85 -7.73 0.55
N GLY A 88 -5.93 -7.24 1.18
CA GLY A 88 -6.08 -7.18 2.65
C GLY A 88 -5.45 -5.94 3.28
N VAL A 89 -4.97 -4.99 2.48
CA VAL A 89 -4.58 -3.65 2.93
C VAL A 89 -5.71 -2.70 2.58
N SER A 90 -6.40 -2.18 3.60
CA SER A 90 -7.47 -1.20 3.41
C SER A 90 -6.93 0.13 2.91
N GLY A 91 -7.79 0.87 2.22
CA GLY A 91 -7.54 2.25 1.86
C GLY A 91 -8.80 2.98 1.43
N SER A 92 -8.61 4.19 0.91
CA SER A 92 -9.70 4.98 0.34
C SER A 92 -9.19 5.82 -0.81
N ALA A 93 -10.10 6.18 -1.70
CA ALA A 93 -9.84 7.08 -2.79
C ALA A 93 -10.86 8.21 -2.88
N SER A 94 -10.41 9.34 -3.39
CA SER A 94 -11.21 10.51 -3.73
C SER A 94 -11.10 10.77 -5.23
N TYR A 95 -12.24 11.01 -5.87
CA TYR A 95 -12.32 11.45 -7.26
C TYR A 95 -13.08 12.75 -7.35
N TYR A 96 -12.68 13.61 -8.28
CA TYR A 96 -13.53 14.70 -8.75
C TYR A 96 -13.12 15.15 -10.15
N GLU A 97 -14.04 15.85 -10.79
CA GLU A 97 -13.79 16.59 -12.02
C GLU A 97 -13.75 18.08 -11.73
N VAL A 98 -13.03 18.83 -12.56
CA VAL A 98 -13.00 20.29 -12.53
C VAL A 98 -13.58 20.81 -13.83
N LYS A 99 -14.76 21.45 -13.73
CA LYS A 99 -15.26 22.28 -14.82
C LYS A 99 -14.55 23.62 -14.77
N PHE A 100 -13.59 23.84 -15.66
CA PHE A 100 -12.88 25.11 -15.75
C PHE A 100 -13.83 26.24 -16.19
N SER A 101 -13.55 27.44 -15.67
CA SER A 101 -14.25 28.67 -16.06
C SER A 101 -13.98 29.05 -17.50
N ASP A 102 -12.77 28.75 -18.01
CA ASP A 102 -12.44 28.85 -19.43
C ASP A 102 -13.15 27.72 -20.20
N PRO A 103 -14.12 28.04 -21.09
CA PRO A 103 -14.88 27.03 -21.82
C PRO A 103 -14.06 26.30 -22.90
N SER A 104 -12.89 26.83 -23.29
CA SER A 104 -12.00 26.18 -24.25
C SER A 104 -11.20 25.01 -23.63
N LYS A 105 -11.14 24.93 -22.30
CA LYS A 105 -10.43 23.86 -21.60
C LYS A 105 -11.33 22.65 -21.37
N PRO A 106 -10.88 21.44 -21.74
CA PRO A 106 -11.59 20.22 -21.37
C PRO A 106 -11.64 20.10 -19.85
N ASN A 107 -12.71 19.49 -19.32
CA ASN A 107 -12.81 19.26 -17.87
C ASN A 107 -11.59 18.48 -17.38
N GLY A 108 -10.99 18.94 -16.29
CA GLY A 108 -9.95 18.20 -15.60
C GLY A 108 -10.55 17.06 -14.79
N GLN A 109 -9.80 15.99 -14.60
CA GLN A 109 -10.19 14.86 -13.76
C GLN A 109 -9.01 14.48 -12.86
N ILE A 110 -9.30 14.18 -11.60
CA ILE A 110 -8.30 13.65 -10.69
C ILE A 110 -8.90 12.54 -9.84
N TRP A 111 -8.18 11.44 -9.77
CA TRP A 111 -8.42 10.36 -8.83
C TRP A 111 -7.21 10.21 -7.94
N THR A 112 -7.42 10.11 -6.63
CA THR A 112 -6.35 9.98 -5.65
C THR A 112 -6.70 8.88 -4.66
N GLY A 113 -5.90 7.82 -4.62
CA GLY A 113 -6.01 6.72 -3.68
C GLY A 113 -4.89 6.73 -2.66
N VAL A 114 -5.22 6.40 -1.42
CA VAL A 114 -4.27 6.12 -0.34
C VAL A 114 -4.60 4.75 0.23
N ILE A 115 -3.58 3.88 0.30
CA ILE A 115 -3.67 2.55 0.91
C ILE A 115 -2.59 2.42 1.98
N GLY A 116 -2.84 1.67 3.03
CA GLY A 116 -1.82 1.35 4.02
C GLY A 116 -2.37 1.13 5.42
N SER A 117 -1.45 1.09 6.37
CA SER A 117 -1.84 1.11 7.78
C SER A 117 -1.81 2.56 8.27
N PRO A 118 -2.94 3.09 8.77
CA PRO A 118 -2.96 4.35 9.51
C PRO A 118 -1.96 4.32 10.66
N ALA A 119 -1.59 5.50 11.17
CA ALA A 119 -0.79 5.57 12.39
C ALA A 119 -1.58 4.85 13.49
N ALA A 120 -1.00 3.79 14.07
CA ALA A 120 -1.64 3.12 15.18
C ALA A 120 -1.56 4.03 16.41
N ASN A 121 -2.64 4.10 17.20
CA ASN A 121 -2.75 4.96 18.38
C ASN A 121 -1.88 4.48 19.57
N ALA A 122 -0.93 3.57 19.33
CA ALA A 122 -0.07 2.99 20.37
C ALA A 122 1.27 3.75 20.45
N PRO A 123 1.84 3.93 21.66
CA PRO A 123 3.11 4.65 21.85
C PRO A 123 4.30 4.09 21.04
N ASP A 124 4.30 2.78 20.77
CA ASP A 124 5.34 2.07 20.02
C ASP A 124 4.94 1.74 18.57
N ALA A 125 3.82 2.29 18.10
CA ALA A 125 3.43 2.15 16.71
C ALA A 125 4.47 2.84 15.83
N GLY A 126 5.13 2.06 14.96
CA GLY A 126 5.99 2.62 13.95
C GLY A 126 5.24 3.62 13.04
N PRO A 127 5.97 4.47 12.29
CA PRO A 127 5.38 5.41 11.33
C PRO A 127 4.30 4.78 10.47
N PRO A 128 3.18 5.49 10.18
CA PRO A 128 2.22 5.04 9.18
C PRO A 128 2.95 4.66 7.89
N GLN A 129 2.72 3.44 7.42
CA GLN A 129 3.25 2.95 6.16
C GLN A 129 2.12 3.03 5.14
N ARG A 130 2.06 4.16 4.45
CA ARG A 130 1.04 4.45 3.43
C ARG A 130 1.68 4.66 2.07
N TRP A 131 0.91 4.32 1.05
CA TRP A 131 1.23 4.58 -0.35
C TRP A 131 0.10 5.34 -0.98
N PHE A 132 0.44 6.12 -2.00
CA PHE A 132 -0.53 6.87 -2.74
C PHE A 132 -0.44 6.56 -4.23
N VAL A 133 -1.55 6.76 -4.91
CA VAL A 133 -1.66 6.77 -6.36
C VAL A 133 -2.52 7.99 -6.74
N VAL A 134 -2.03 8.83 -7.62
CA VAL A 134 -2.73 9.97 -8.21
C VAL A 134 -2.81 9.74 -9.71
N TRP A 135 -4.02 9.70 -10.25
CA TRP A 135 -4.28 9.64 -11.69
C TRP A 135 -4.93 10.94 -12.12
N LEU A 136 -4.23 11.66 -12.99
CA LEU A 136 -4.72 12.88 -13.64
C LEU A 136 -5.22 12.58 -15.05
N GLY A 137 -6.34 13.17 -15.43
CA GLY A 137 -6.90 13.07 -16.76
C GLY A 137 -7.63 14.34 -17.18
N THR A 138 -8.17 14.30 -18.39
CA THR A 138 -9.10 15.30 -18.90
C THR A 138 -10.29 14.62 -19.56
N ALA A 139 -11.31 15.37 -19.97
CA ALA A 139 -12.40 14.81 -20.79
C ALA A 139 -11.90 14.09 -22.06
N ASN A 140 -10.74 14.46 -22.61
CA ASN A 140 -10.16 13.82 -23.80
C ASN A 140 -9.40 12.53 -23.48
N ASN A 141 -8.79 12.46 -22.29
CA ASN A 141 -8.11 11.29 -21.75
C ASN A 141 -8.58 11.05 -20.31
N PRO A 142 -9.76 10.45 -20.13
CA PRO A 142 -10.38 10.34 -18.82
C PRO A 142 -9.64 9.36 -17.93
N VAL A 143 -9.78 9.56 -16.62
CA VAL A 143 -9.35 8.59 -15.61
C VAL A 143 -10.14 7.29 -15.80
N ASP A 144 -9.44 6.18 -15.97
CA ASP A 144 -10.07 4.86 -16.03
C ASP A 144 -10.27 4.31 -14.60
N LYS A 145 -11.46 4.58 -14.05
CA LYS A 145 -11.89 4.09 -12.74
C LYS A 145 -11.93 2.55 -12.65
N GLY A 146 -12.03 1.84 -13.77
CA GLY A 146 -12.02 0.39 -13.84
C GLY A 146 -10.60 -0.18 -13.69
N MET A 147 -9.63 0.41 -14.40
CA MET A 147 -8.22 0.04 -14.26
C MET A 147 -7.69 0.33 -12.85
N VAL A 148 -8.26 1.36 -12.21
CA VAL A 148 -8.04 1.68 -10.80
C VAL A 148 -8.40 0.50 -9.88
N GLN A 149 -9.62 -0.03 -9.98
CA GLN A 149 -10.05 -1.16 -9.16
C GLN A 149 -9.28 -2.46 -9.45
N VAL A 150 -8.81 -2.65 -10.69
CA VAL A 150 -8.00 -3.81 -11.06
C VAL A 150 -6.59 -3.71 -10.47
N GLY A 151 -5.99 -2.52 -10.45
CA GLY A 151 -4.70 -2.26 -9.81
C GLY A 151 -4.74 -2.48 -8.30
N ASP A 152 -5.82 -2.06 -7.66
CA ASP A 152 -6.12 -2.32 -6.25
C ASP A 152 -6.17 -3.83 -5.96
N ARG A 153 -7.08 -4.56 -6.63
CA ARG A 153 -7.27 -6.01 -6.42
C ARG A 153 -6.04 -6.87 -6.77
N SER A 154 -5.22 -6.44 -7.73
CA SER A 154 -4.01 -7.17 -8.11
C SER A 154 -2.82 -6.91 -7.17
N GLY A 155 -2.96 -5.95 -6.23
CA GLY A 155 -1.86 -5.48 -5.39
C GLY A 155 -0.75 -4.81 -6.17
N LEU A 156 -1.03 -4.37 -7.41
CA LEU A 156 -0.09 -3.61 -8.25
C LEU A 156 0.32 -2.30 -7.56
N TRP A 157 -0.56 -1.78 -6.72
CA TRP A 157 -0.41 -0.49 -6.05
C TRP A 157 0.18 -0.60 -4.65
N SER A 158 0.22 -1.82 -4.11
CA SER A 158 0.95 -2.14 -2.89
C SER A 158 2.41 -2.42 -3.26
N PRO A 159 3.39 -2.02 -2.43
CA PRO A 159 4.75 -2.48 -2.63
C PRO A 159 4.75 -3.99 -2.61
N ARG A 160 5.32 -4.60 -3.64
CA ARG A 160 5.64 -6.03 -3.60
C ARG A 160 6.44 -6.26 -2.33
N ARG A 161 5.87 -6.96 -1.35
CA ARG A 161 6.64 -7.53 -0.25
C ARG A 161 7.76 -8.30 -0.93
N ARG A 162 9.00 -7.80 -0.87
CA ARG A 162 10.17 -8.60 -1.24
C ARG A 162 10.02 -9.86 -0.40
N ARG A 163 9.60 -10.96 -1.01
CA ARG A 163 9.72 -12.28 -0.39
C ARG A 163 11.20 -12.40 -0.11
N ARG A 164 11.61 -12.16 1.14
CA ARG A 164 12.92 -12.58 1.60
C ARG A 164 12.91 -14.08 1.34
N HIS A 165 13.60 -14.51 0.30
CA HIS A 165 13.94 -15.91 0.13
C HIS A 165 14.70 -16.28 1.40
N ARG A 166 13.99 -16.88 2.35
CA ARG A 166 14.59 -17.60 3.45
C ARG A 166 15.31 -18.75 2.76
N LEU A 167 16.60 -18.56 2.48
CA LEU A 167 17.48 -19.68 2.14
C LEU A 167 17.32 -20.67 3.28
N LEU A 168 16.59 -21.74 3.00
CA LEU A 168 16.56 -22.92 3.83
C LEU A 168 17.98 -23.50 3.70
N GLN A 169 18.88 -23.15 4.61
CA GLN A 169 20.11 -23.92 4.76
C GLN A 169 19.71 -25.27 5.33
N SER A 170 19.57 -26.24 4.44
CA SER A 170 19.46 -27.66 4.75
C SER A 170 20.68 -28.08 5.58
N PRO A 171 20.52 -28.65 6.78
CA PRO A 171 21.64 -29.26 7.46
C PRO A 171 22.03 -30.54 6.70
N LEU A 172 23.25 -30.55 6.18
CA LEU A 172 23.90 -31.70 5.56
C LEU A 172 23.82 -32.91 6.50
N ARG A 173 23.00 -33.89 6.09
CA ARG A 173 23.05 -35.27 6.58
C ARG A 173 24.45 -35.84 6.33
N ARG A 174 25.26 -36.00 7.38
CA ARG A 174 26.34 -37.00 7.39
C ARG A 174 25.85 -38.25 8.12
N ARG A 175 25.57 -39.29 7.33
CA ARG A 175 25.41 -40.69 7.77
C ARG A 175 26.80 -41.31 8.00
N ARG A 176 26.95 -42.05 9.11
CA ARG A 176 27.76 -43.29 9.37
C ARG A 176 27.98 -43.36 10.89
N ARG A 177 27.77 -44.43 11.66
CA ARG A 177 27.40 -45.85 11.50
C ARG A 177 26.83 -46.35 12.87
N PRO A 178 26.15 -47.51 12.92
CA PRO A 178 25.50 -48.03 14.12
C PRO A 178 26.47 -48.87 14.97
N GLY A 179 26.38 -48.77 16.29
CA GLY A 179 27.16 -49.58 17.23
C GLY A 179 26.42 -49.81 18.55
N LYS A 180 25.83 -50.99 18.66
CA LYS A 180 25.62 -51.81 19.87
C LYS A 180 24.79 -51.23 21.04
N SER A 181 23.54 -51.67 21.03
CA SER A 181 22.71 -52.18 22.13
C SER A 181 23.36 -52.38 23.52
N LEU A 182 22.70 -51.84 24.55
CA LEU A 182 22.43 -52.51 25.84
C LEU A 182 21.32 -51.76 26.62
N LEU A 183 20.13 -52.36 26.69
CA LEU A 183 19.08 -52.09 27.69
C LEU A 183 19.45 -52.82 29.02
N PRO A 184 18.62 -52.79 30.07
CA PRO A 184 18.30 -51.66 30.96
C PRO A 184 18.59 -52.03 32.44
N ARG A 185 18.67 -51.07 33.38
CA ARG A 185 18.58 -51.42 34.82
C ARG A 185 17.69 -50.45 35.58
N ARG A 186 16.56 -51.01 36.03
CA ARG A 186 15.66 -50.50 37.09
C ARG A 186 16.46 -50.28 38.37
N HIS A 187 16.11 -49.24 39.13
CA HIS A 187 15.90 -49.39 40.58
C HIS A 187 14.76 -48.48 41.06
N ARG A 188 13.77 -49.13 41.66
CA ARG A 188 12.70 -48.56 42.49
C ARG A 188 13.27 -48.08 43.83
N HIS A 189 12.54 -47.14 44.46
CA HIS A 189 12.26 -46.94 45.90
C HIS A 189 12.18 -45.42 46.16
N ARG A 190 11.27 -44.85 46.95
CA ARG A 190 10.21 -45.32 47.85
C ARG A 190 9.38 -44.08 48.26
N SER A 191 8.09 -44.28 48.57
CA SER A 191 7.26 -43.67 49.64
C SER A 191 7.69 -42.32 50.26
N GLY A 192 6.81 -41.34 50.50
CA GLY A 192 5.36 -41.41 50.72
C GLY A 192 4.74 -40.02 51.01
N PRO A 193 3.44 -39.98 51.39
CA PRO A 193 2.62 -38.77 51.37
C PRO A 193 2.53 -38.09 52.74
N TYR A 194 2.31 -36.77 52.76
CA TYR A 194 1.75 -36.09 53.93
C TYR A 194 0.80 -34.95 53.51
N ARG A 195 -0.49 -35.15 53.83
CA ARG A 195 -1.57 -34.19 54.11
C ARG A 195 -2.09 -34.59 55.51
N PRO A 196 -2.96 -33.85 56.24
CA PRO A 196 -3.66 -32.58 55.98
C PRO A 196 -3.58 -31.62 57.20
N ASP A 197 -4.12 -30.39 57.14
CA ASP A 197 -5.33 -29.88 57.84
C ASP A 197 -5.04 -28.38 58.11
N ARG A 198 -5.92 -27.38 58.20
CA ARG A 198 -7.32 -27.22 58.61
C ARG A 198 -7.76 -25.81 58.13
N ILE A 199 -8.93 -25.63 57.50
CA ILE A 199 -10.17 -25.01 58.07
C ILE A 199 -9.90 -23.62 58.70
N ARG A 200 -10.45 -22.47 58.25
CA ARG A 200 -11.87 -22.09 58.08
C ARG A 200 -11.99 -20.69 57.44
N PRO A 201 -13.00 -20.38 56.60
CA PRO A 201 -13.42 -19.01 56.28
C PRO A 201 -14.63 -18.58 57.11
N HIS A 202 -14.74 -17.29 57.42
CA HIS A 202 -15.98 -16.61 57.83
C HIS A 202 -16.12 -15.32 56.99
N PRO A 203 -17.31 -15.05 56.46
CA PRO A 203 -17.85 -13.71 56.57
C PRO A 203 -19.29 -13.70 57.10
N LYS A 204 -19.70 -12.48 57.47
CA LYS A 204 -20.97 -12.06 58.07
C LYS A 204 -22.17 -12.32 57.17
#